data_AF-A0A961A7F3-F1
#
_entry.id   AF-A0A961A7F3-F1
#
_cell.length_a   1.000
_cell.length_b   1.000
_cell.length_c   1.000
_cell.angle_alpha   90.00
_cell.angle_beta   90.00
_cell.angle_gamma   90.00
#
_symmetry.space_group_name_H-M   'P 1'
#
loop_
_entity.id
_entity.type
_entity.pdbx_description
1 polymer ?
#
loop_
_entity_poly.entity_id
_entity_poly.type
_entity_poly.pdbx_seq_one_letter_code
_entity_poly.pdbx_strand_id
1 'polypeptide(L)'
;MAMDHDQGVNPIQDHDPQETQEWLDSLKWTLSTYGPERVDYLISRLEEQAAREGVGRSNALHTPYINSIPREQEAPYPGDREMERRIKSIIRWNALAMVLKANRNSDGIGGHLATYQSSATIFEVGFNHFFRAPNDKQTGDLVYMQGHASPGIYARAFLEGRISADQLGNFRRELADGGGLSSYPHPWLMPDFWQFPTVSMGLSPIMSIYQARFNRYIQHRGLRNTEDCRVWATVGDGETDEPETLGAITLAGREKLDNLTWVVNCNLQRLDGPVRGNGKIIQELEGLFHGAGWNVIK
;
A
#
# COMPACT_ATOMS: atom_id res chain seq x y z
N MET A 1 0.14 34.63 15.86
CA MET A 1 -0.27 33.66 16.90
C MET A 1 -0.77 32.41 16.19
N ALA A 2 0.15 31.49 15.91
CA ALA A 2 -0.13 30.12 15.48
C ALA A 2 1.16 29.37 15.79
N MET A 3 1.16 28.65 16.91
CA MET A 3 2.27 27.81 17.33
C MET A 3 2.21 26.52 16.52
N ASP A 4 3.32 26.21 15.86
CA ASP A 4 3.54 24.92 15.22
C ASP A 4 3.82 23.91 16.35
N HIS A 5 2.83 23.06 16.65
CA HIS A 5 2.97 22.00 17.65
C HIS A 5 3.50 20.73 16.99
N ASP A 6 4.82 20.71 16.74
CA ASP A 6 5.53 19.45 16.55
C ASP A 6 5.83 18.84 17.93
N GLN A 7 4.81 18.22 18.53
CA GLN A 7 4.96 17.47 19.77
C GLN A 7 5.41 16.04 19.47
N GLY A 8 6.74 15.84 19.43
CA GLY A 8 7.35 14.53 19.26
C GLY A 8 8.75 14.36 19.86
N VAL A 9 9.38 15.45 20.32
CA VAL A 9 10.63 15.41 21.08
C VAL A 9 10.46 16.44 22.18
N ASN A 10 10.54 16.02 23.45
CA ASN A 10 10.74 16.96 24.54
C ASN A 10 12.01 17.75 24.16
N PRO A 11 11.98 19.07 23.93
CA PRO A 11 13.15 19.77 23.42
C PRO A 11 14.20 19.70 24.52
N ILE A 12 15.09 18.70 24.42
CA ILE A 12 16.38 18.77 25.09
C ILE A 12 16.97 20.04 24.52
N GLN A 13 17.03 21.07 25.36
CA GLN A 13 17.70 22.30 25.00
C GLN A 13 19.12 21.89 24.64
N ASP A 14 19.49 22.08 23.38
CA ASP A 14 20.81 21.70 22.90
C ASP A 14 21.83 22.51 23.69
N HIS A 15 22.47 21.83 24.65
CA HIS A 15 23.37 22.47 25.61
C HIS A 15 24.70 22.85 24.96
N ASP A 16 25.04 22.21 23.82
CA ASP A 16 26.22 22.53 23.01
C ASP A 16 25.92 22.36 21.50
N PRO A 17 25.37 23.39 20.86
CA PRO A 17 25.08 23.36 19.43
C PRO A 17 26.31 23.18 18.54
N GLN A 18 27.51 23.51 19.04
CA GLN A 18 28.74 23.32 18.29
C GLN A 18 29.09 21.84 18.23
N GLU A 19 29.07 21.15 19.38
CA GLU A 19 29.28 19.70 19.42
C GLU A 19 28.26 18.97 18.53
N THR A 20 26.97 19.31 18.63
CA THR A 20 25.92 18.73 17.77
C THR A 20 26.24 18.91 16.28
N GLN A 21 26.71 20.10 15.88
CA GLN A 21 27.08 20.38 14.50
C GLN A 21 28.31 19.56 14.05
N GLU A 22 29.31 19.38 14.93
CA GLU A 22 30.49 18.55 14.65
C GLU A 22 30.13 17.08 14.41
N TRP A 23 29.19 16.53 15.19
CA TRP A 23 28.66 15.18 14.97
C TRP A 23 27.91 15.05 13.63
N LEU A 24 27.04 16.02 13.32
CA LEU A 24 26.30 16.02 12.06
C LEU A 24 27.23 16.15 10.85
N ASP A 25 28.26 16.98 10.92
CA ASP A 25 29.22 17.15 9.83
C ASP A 25 30.13 15.94 9.68
N SER A 26 30.49 15.26 10.79
CA SER A 26 31.19 13.97 10.75
C SER A 26 30.36 12.88 10.05
N LEU A 27 29.05 12.84 10.31
CA LEU A 27 28.13 11.94 9.62
C LEU A 27 28.06 12.24 8.12
N LYS A 28 27.86 13.51 7.74
CA LYS A 28 27.83 13.93 6.33
C LYS A 28 29.13 13.61 5.60
N TRP A 29 30.28 13.85 6.24
CA TRP A 29 31.59 13.54 5.67
C TRP A 29 31.77 12.03 5.48
N THR A 30 31.32 11.22 6.44
CA THR A 30 31.34 9.77 6.31
C THR A 30 30.45 9.30 5.17
N LEU A 31 29.25 9.87 5.03
CA LEU A 31 28.32 9.56 3.95
C LEU A 31 28.94 9.88 2.58
N SER A 32 29.56 11.04 2.42
CA SER A 32 30.16 11.46 1.16
C SER A 32 31.44 10.69 0.81
N THR A 33 32.21 10.23 1.81
CA THR A 33 33.51 9.56 1.60
C THR A 33 33.38 8.04 1.47
N TYR A 34 32.55 7.42 2.32
CA TYR A 34 32.48 5.95 2.46
C TYR A 34 31.10 5.37 2.13
N GLY A 35 30.09 6.20 1.89
CA GLY A 35 28.75 5.77 1.49
C GLY A 35 27.83 5.34 2.66
N PRO A 36 26.58 4.97 2.33
CA PRO A 36 25.51 4.74 3.31
C PRO A 36 25.74 3.52 4.21
N GLU A 37 26.30 2.42 3.70
CA GLU A 37 26.57 1.21 4.48
C GLU A 37 27.51 1.49 5.67
N ARG A 38 28.49 2.38 5.48
CA ARG A 38 29.42 2.75 6.55
C ARG A 38 28.74 3.61 7.61
N VAL A 39 27.87 4.53 7.20
CA VAL A 39 27.10 5.37 8.12
C VAL A 39 26.17 4.51 8.97
N ASP A 40 25.43 3.59 8.34
CA ASP A 40 24.53 2.66 9.02
C ASP A 40 25.26 1.79 10.06
N TYR A 41 26.44 1.27 9.68
CA TYR A 41 27.31 0.56 10.61
C TYR A 41 27.72 1.42 11.82
N LEU A 42 28.17 2.66 11.62
CA LEU A 42 28.60 3.53 12.73
C LEU A 42 27.46 3.90 13.66
N ILE A 43 26.29 4.22 13.11
CA ILE A 43 25.07 4.49 13.88
C ILE A 43 24.74 3.27 14.75
N SER A 44 24.70 2.08 14.16
CA SER A 44 24.44 0.82 14.88
C SER A 44 25.41 0.60 16.04
N ARG A 45 26.69 0.94 15.88
CA ARG A 45 27.71 0.83 16.93
C ARG A 45 27.52 1.84 18.07
N LEU A 46 27.21 3.09 17.75
CA LEU A 46 26.93 4.13 18.74
C LEU A 46 25.69 3.77 19.56
N GLU A 47 24.68 3.24 18.88
CA GLU A 47 23.44 2.80 19.49
C GLU A 47 23.60 1.57 20.38
N GLU A 48 24.40 0.58 19.96
CA GLU A 48 24.78 -0.57 20.79
C GLU A 48 25.52 -0.11 22.06
N GLN A 49 26.43 0.86 21.93
CA GLN A 49 27.16 1.41 23.06
C GLN A 49 26.23 2.18 24.00
N ALA A 50 25.40 3.08 23.48
CA ALA A 50 24.44 3.84 24.27
C ALA A 50 23.49 2.92 25.06
N ALA A 51 23.01 1.84 24.43
CA ALA A 51 22.18 0.84 25.09
C ALA A 51 22.91 0.11 26.23
N ARG A 52 24.21 -0.22 26.06
CA ARG A 52 25.05 -0.81 27.12
C ARG A 52 25.26 0.12 28.29
N GLU A 53 25.36 1.43 28.03
CA GLU A 53 25.48 2.47 29.06
C GLU A 53 24.13 2.84 29.71
N GLY A 54 23.04 2.16 29.34
CA GLY A 54 21.71 2.40 29.92
C GLY A 54 21.05 3.68 29.41
N VAL A 55 21.56 4.30 28.34
CA VAL A 55 20.89 5.41 27.66
C VAL A 55 19.70 4.85 26.89
N GLY A 56 18.51 4.96 27.46
CA GLY A 56 17.27 4.50 26.83
C GLY A 56 17.03 5.21 25.49
N ARG A 57 16.87 4.44 24.41
CA ARG A 57 16.47 4.96 23.10
C ARG A 57 14.99 5.32 23.12
N SER A 58 14.62 6.50 22.63
CA SER A 58 13.20 6.84 22.52
C SER A 58 12.53 6.33 21.23
N ASN A 59 13.24 6.09 20.11
CA ASN A 59 12.57 5.88 18.80
C ASN A 59 13.37 5.06 17.74
N ALA A 60 14.01 3.94 18.10
CA ALA A 60 14.80 3.16 17.14
C ALA A 60 13.99 2.41 16.04
N LEU A 61 12.66 2.48 16.06
CA LEU A 61 11.78 1.73 15.13
C LEU A 61 11.13 2.63 14.07
N HIS A 62 11.46 3.92 14.05
CA HIS A 62 10.79 4.93 13.26
C HIS A 62 11.81 5.78 12.51
N THR A 63 11.68 5.87 11.19
CA THR A 63 12.44 6.86 10.41
C THR A 63 11.71 8.22 10.41
N PRO A 64 12.36 9.33 10.05
CA PRO A 64 11.71 10.64 9.99
C PRO A 64 10.44 10.62 9.12
N TYR A 65 9.49 11.52 9.39
CA TYR A 65 8.19 11.58 8.69
C TYR A 65 8.31 12.24 7.30
N ILE A 66 9.17 11.69 6.47
CA ILE A 66 9.49 12.09 5.09
C ILE A 66 9.56 10.83 4.22
N ASN A 67 9.66 11.01 2.89
CA ASN A 67 9.77 9.90 1.94
C ASN A 67 11.01 9.05 2.22
N SER A 68 10.87 7.73 2.15
CA SER A 68 12.01 6.81 2.32
C SER A 68 13.01 6.90 1.17
N ILE A 69 12.55 7.20 -0.06
CA ILE A 69 13.41 7.37 -1.24
C ILE A 69 13.65 8.87 -1.45
N PRO A 70 14.89 9.36 -1.26
CA PRO A 70 15.21 10.77 -1.46
C PRO A 70 15.23 11.11 -2.96
N ARG A 71 15.03 12.39 -3.30
CA ARG A 71 14.86 12.85 -4.68
C ARG A 71 16.04 12.49 -5.59
N GLU A 72 17.24 12.45 -5.03
CA GLU A 72 18.49 12.16 -5.74
C GLU A 72 18.60 10.67 -6.12
N GLN A 73 17.85 9.80 -5.45
CA GLN A 73 17.76 8.36 -5.73
C GLN A 73 16.46 7.99 -6.48
N GLU A 74 15.56 8.95 -6.73
CA GLU A 74 14.33 8.71 -7.46
C GLU A 74 14.63 8.35 -8.92
N ALA A 75 14.17 7.17 -9.35
CA ALA A 75 14.33 6.74 -10.73
C ALA A 75 13.50 7.63 -11.68
N PRO A 76 13.97 7.88 -12.91
CA PRO A 76 13.17 8.56 -13.93
C PRO A 76 11.84 7.83 -14.16
N TYR A 77 10.75 8.60 -14.22
CA TYR A 77 9.43 8.02 -14.49
C TYR A 77 9.35 7.48 -15.92
N PRO A 78 8.95 6.21 -16.13
CA PRO A 78 9.05 5.57 -17.43
C PRO A 78 7.92 5.95 -18.41
N GLY A 79 6.80 6.47 -17.90
CA GLY A 79 5.59 6.74 -18.68
C GLY A 79 5.36 8.20 -19.09
N ASP A 80 4.33 8.42 -19.90
CA ASP A 80 3.84 9.76 -20.24
C ASP A 80 2.86 10.26 -19.16
N ARG A 81 3.37 11.13 -18.28
CA ARG A 81 2.60 11.67 -17.15
C ARG A 81 1.37 12.46 -17.58
N GLU A 82 1.38 13.12 -18.75
CA GLU A 82 0.24 13.89 -19.23
C GLU A 82 -0.86 12.94 -19.70
N MET A 83 -0.50 11.95 -20.52
CA MET A 83 -1.44 10.94 -21.01
C MET A 83 -2.05 10.14 -19.86
N GLU A 84 -1.22 9.67 -18.92
CA GLU A 84 -1.68 8.90 -17.77
C GLU A 84 -2.58 9.73 -16.86
N ARG A 85 -2.33 11.02 -16.70
CA ARG A 85 -3.23 11.93 -15.97
C ARG A 85 -4.59 12.03 -16.66
N ARG A 86 -4.63 12.10 -17.99
CA ARG A 86 -5.89 12.15 -18.76
C ARG A 86 -6.68 10.85 -18.61
N ILE A 87 -6.02 9.70 -18.78
CA ILE A 87 -6.63 8.37 -18.60
C ILE A 87 -7.20 8.24 -17.18
N LYS A 88 -6.39 8.53 -16.15
CA LYS A 88 -6.82 8.50 -14.74
C LYS A 88 -8.03 9.40 -14.49
N SER A 89 -8.07 10.58 -15.09
CA SER A 89 -9.20 11.52 -14.93
C SER A 89 -10.48 10.94 -15.51
N ILE A 90 -10.42 10.28 -16.67
CA ILE A 90 -11.56 9.59 -17.28
C ILE A 90 -12.03 8.44 -16.39
N ILE A 91 -11.12 7.64 -15.86
CA ILE A 91 -11.45 6.52 -14.97
C ILE A 91 -12.12 7.04 -13.69
N ARG A 92 -11.56 8.09 -13.06
CA ARG A 92 -12.17 8.74 -11.89
C ARG A 92 -13.58 9.26 -12.19
N TRP A 93 -13.79 9.86 -13.36
CA TRP A 93 -15.09 10.35 -13.78
C TRP A 93 -16.10 9.21 -13.97
N ASN A 94 -15.72 8.16 -14.69
CA ASN A 94 -16.58 7.01 -14.94
C ASN A 94 -16.96 6.29 -13.63
N ALA A 95 -16.01 6.14 -12.69
CA ALA A 95 -16.28 5.56 -11.38
C ALA A 95 -17.32 6.39 -10.60
N LEU A 96 -17.18 7.72 -10.60
CA LEU A 96 -18.13 8.64 -9.98
C LEU A 96 -19.52 8.55 -10.65
N ALA A 97 -19.56 8.68 -11.98
CA ALA A 97 -20.79 8.67 -12.74
C ALA A 97 -21.57 7.35 -12.57
N MET A 98 -20.87 6.21 -12.53
CA MET A 98 -21.45 4.90 -12.30
C MET A 98 -22.16 4.82 -10.94
N VAL A 99 -21.48 5.20 -9.86
CA VAL A 99 -22.05 5.14 -8.49
C VAL A 99 -23.22 6.13 -8.34
N LEU A 100 -23.09 7.35 -8.88
CA LEU A 100 -24.18 8.34 -8.82
C LEU A 100 -25.41 7.89 -9.61
N LYS A 101 -25.21 7.31 -10.80
CA LYS A 101 -26.31 6.77 -11.61
C LYS A 101 -27.01 5.62 -10.90
N ALA A 102 -26.27 4.73 -10.25
CA ALA A 102 -26.84 3.65 -9.46
C ALA A 102 -27.74 4.19 -8.34
N ASN A 103 -27.24 5.15 -7.54
CA ASN A 103 -28.00 5.75 -6.43
C ASN A 103 -29.19 6.58 -6.90
N ARG A 104 -29.13 7.19 -8.10
CA ARG A 104 -30.28 7.90 -8.69
C ARG A 104 -31.39 6.94 -9.13
N ASN A 105 -31.03 5.73 -9.55
CA ASN A 105 -31.98 4.75 -10.08
C ASN A 105 -32.53 3.81 -9.00
N SER A 106 -31.87 3.72 -7.85
CA SER A 106 -32.20 2.77 -6.78
C SER A 106 -31.74 3.32 -5.44
N ASP A 107 -32.69 3.75 -4.63
CA ASP A 107 -32.43 4.27 -3.30
C ASP A 107 -31.72 3.23 -2.42
N GLY A 108 -30.69 3.65 -1.68
CA GLY A 108 -29.98 2.79 -0.74
C GLY A 108 -29.05 1.75 -1.36
N ILE A 109 -28.85 1.73 -2.69
CA ILE A 109 -27.95 0.77 -3.36
C ILE A 109 -26.48 0.94 -2.94
N GLY A 110 -26.10 2.15 -2.52
CA GLY A 110 -24.79 2.50 -2.00
C GLY A 110 -23.69 2.53 -3.06
N GLY A 111 -22.44 2.41 -2.62
CA GLY A 111 -21.24 2.50 -3.47
C GLY A 111 -20.27 3.55 -2.97
N HIS A 112 -18.99 3.18 -2.88
CA HIS A 112 -17.95 4.04 -2.31
C HIS A 112 -17.27 4.88 -3.38
N LEU A 113 -17.03 6.16 -3.07
CA LEU A 113 -16.32 7.09 -3.96
C LEU A 113 -14.93 7.43 -3.42
N ALA A 114 -14.84 7.76 -2.14
CA ALA A 114 -13.63 8.31 -1.53
C ALA A 114 -12.44 7.34 -1.59
N THR A 115 -12.67 6.05 -1.33
CA THR A 115 -11.62 5.02 -1.31
C THR A 115 -10.84 4.92 -2.62
N TYR A 116 -11.53 4.87 -3.76
CA TYR A 116 -10.84 4.86 -5.05
C TYR A 116 -10.24 6.22 -5.38
N GLN A 117 -10.86 7.34 -5.00
CA GLN A 117 -10.28 8.66 -5.26
C GLN A 117 -8.93 8.89 -4.56
N SER A 118 -8.74 8.37 -3.34
CA SER A 118 -7.45 8.45 -2.64
C SER A 118 -6.41 7.49 -3.24
N SER A 119 -6.81 6.28 -3.65
CA SER A 119 -5.91 5.25 -4.17
C SER A 119 -5.74 5.22 -5.70
N ALA A 120 -6.47 6.03 -6.47
CA ALA A 120 -6.49 5.90 -7.94
C ALA A 120 -5.10 6.03 -8.56
N THR A 121 -4.25 6.96 -8.11
CA THR A 121 -2.89 7.08 -8.67
C THR A 121 -2.05 5.83 -8.41
N ILE A 122 -2.19 5.22 -7.23
CA ILE A 122 -1.51 3.96 -6.87
C ILE A 122 -1.93 2.84 -7.83
N PHE A 123 -3.23 2.67 -8.03
CA PHE A 123 -3.74 1.66 -8.97
C PHE A 123 -3.31 1.94 -10.41
N GLU A 124 -3.40 3.18 -10.89
CA GLU A 124 -3.03 3.50 -12.27
C GLU A 124 -1.53 3.30 -12.55
N VAL A 125 -0.64 3.68 -11.61
CA VAL A 125 0.79 3.35 -11.71
C VAL A 125 0.98 1.83 -11.72
N GLY A 126 0.27 1.11 -10.85
CA GLY A 126 0.24 -0.35 -10.82
C GLY A 126 -0.12 -0.94 -12.18
N PHE A 127 -1.23 -0.52 -12.78
CA PHE A 127 -1.70 -1.01 -14.07
C PHE A 127 -0.78 -0.65 -15.24
N ASN A 128 -0.19 0.55 -15.25
CA ASN A 128 0.63 1.00 -16.37
C ASN A 128 2.04 0.41 -16.35
N HIS A 129 2.58 0.07 -15.18
CA HIS A 129 4.02 -0.22 -15.04
C HIS A 129 4.36 -1.49 -14.25
N PHE A 130 3.45 -2.07 -13.48
CA PHE A 130 3.78 -3.17 -12.55
C PHE A 130 2.94 -4.43 -12.74
N PHE A 131 1.62 -4.31 -12.74
CA PHE A 131 0.72 -5.47 -12.74
C PHE A 131 0.81 -6.24 -14.05
N ARG A 132 1.22 -7.50 -13.95
CA ARG A 132 1.35 -8.39 -15.10
C ARG A 132 0.15 -9.33 -15.20
N ALA A 133 -0.54 -9.28 -16.33
CA ALA A 133 -1.56 -10.27 -16.65
C ALA A 133 -0.93 -11.66 -16.98
N PRO A 134 -1.64 -12.76 -16.71
CA PRO A 134 -1.22 -14.08 -17.16
C PRO A 134 -1.13 -14.15 -18.69
N ASN A 135 -0.15 -14.86 -19.22
CA ASN A 135 -0.02 -15.19 -20.63
C ASN A 135 0.81 -16.48 -20.81
N ASP A 136 1.08 -16.88 -22.05
CA ASP A 136 1.82 -18.12 -22.36
C ASP A 136 3.22 -18.20 -21.72
N LYS A 137 3.82 -17.05 -21.38
CA LYS A 137 5.18 -16.97 -20.81
C LYS A 137 5.21 -16.76 -19.30
N GLN A 138 4.15 -16.23 -18.70
CA GLN A 138 4.14 -15.87 -17.27
C GLN A 138 2.79 -16.18 -16.60
N THR A 139 2.85 -16.56 -15.33
CA THR A 139 1.65 -16.87 -14.54
C THR A 139 0.79 -15.65 -14.22
N GLY A 140 1.33 -14.45 -14.37
CA GLY A 140 0.71 -13.20 -13.96
C GLY A 140 0.89 -12.92 -12.46
N ASP A 141 0.61 -11.68 -12.08
CA ASP A 141 0.61 -11.23 -10.69
C ASP A 141 -0.77 -11.46 -10.06
N LEU A 142 -0.78 -11.65 -8.74
CA LEU A 142 -1.99 -11.86 -7.95
C LEU A 142 -2.28 -10.58 -7.17
N VAL A 143 -3.31 -9.83 -7.59
CA VAL A 143 -3.63 -8.51 -7.02
C VAL A 143 -4.88 -8.59 -6.15
N TYR A 144 -4.68 -8.50 -4.85
CA TYR A 144 -5.74 -8.38 -3.84
C TYR A 144 -6.19 -6.91 -3.76
N MET A 145 -7.10 -6.55 -4.66
CA MET A 145 -7.64 -5.19 -4.76
C MET A 145 -8.59 -4.89 -3.60
N GLN A 146 -8.48 -3.70 -3.01
CA GLN A 146 -9.35 -3.27 -1.92
C GLN A 146 -10.81 -3.28 -2.39
N GLY A 147 -11.70 -4.00 -1.69
CA GLY A 147 -13.05 -4.26 -2.19
C GLY A 147 -13.83 -2.98 -2.52
N HIS A 148 -13.72 -1.97 -1.67
CA HIS A 148 -14.41 -0.67 -1.83
C HIS A 148 -13.87 0.18 -2.99
N ALA A 149 -12.72 -0.19 -3.58
CA ALA A 149 -12.18 0.44 -4.77
C ALA A 149 -12.75 -0.15 -6.09
N SER A 150 -13.64 -1.16 -6.00
CA SER A 150 -14.26 -1.81 -7.18
C SER A 150 -14.82 -0.85 -8.24
N PRO A 151 -15.41 0.32 -7.91
CA PRO A 151 -15.90 1.23 -8.94
C PRO A 151 -14.83 1.74 -9.89
N GLY A 152 -13.62 1.97 -9.38
CA GLY A 152 -12.48 2.39 -10.20
C GLY A 152 -11.99 1.29 -11.13
N ILE A 153 -11.97 0.05 -10.66
CA ILE A 153 -11.56 -1.11 -11.45
C ILE A 153 -12.54 -1.36 -12.59
N TYR A 154 -13.85 -1.25 -12.32
CA TYR A 154 -14.86 -1.34 -13.38
C TYR A 154 -14.77 -0.17 -14.36
N ALA A 155 -14.55 1.05 -13.89
CA ALA A 155 -14.37 2.22 -14.74
C ALA A 155 -13.18 2.08 -15.70
N ARG A 156 -12.06 1.50 -15.22
CA ARG A 156 -10.91 1.18 -16.05
C ARG A 156 -11.23 0.07 -17.05
N ALA A 157 -11.83 -1.03 -16.59
CA ALA A 157 -12.22 -2.14 -17.47
C ALA A 157 -13.22 -1.72 -18.56
N PHE A 158 -14.12 -0.77 -18.27
CA PHE A 158 -14.99 -0.15 -19.26
C PHE A 158 -14.19 0.65 -20.30
N LEU A 159 -13.21 1.45 -19.86
CA LEU A 159 -12.34 2.20 -20.77
C LEU A 159 -11.48 1.28 -21.65
N GLU A 160 -11.10 0.11 -21.13
CA GLU A 160 -10.42 -0.97 -21.86
C GLU A 160 -11.34 -1.77 -22.79
N GLY A 161 -12.65 -1.48 -22.80
CA GLY A 161 -13.65 -2.20 -23.61
C GLY A 161 -14.00 -3.61 -23.11
N ARG A 162 -13.63 -3.96 -21.87
CA ARG A 162 -13.91 -5.27 -21.25
C ARG A 162 -15.26 -5.35 -20.56
N ILE A 163 -15.86 -4.20 -20.26
CA ILE A 163 -17.20 -4.06 -19.66
C ILE A 163 -18.05 -3.22 -20.59
N SER A 164 -19.29 -3.64 -20.82
CA SER A 164 -20.24 -2.88 -21.66
C SER A 164 -20.84 -1.69 -20.91
N ALA A 165 -21.39 -0.71 -21.65
CA ALA A 165 -22.11 0.41 -21.04
C ALA A 165 -23.36 -0.05 -20.26
N ASP A 166 -23.99 -1.16 -20.67
CA ASP A 166 -25.15 -1.75 -20.00
C ASP A 166 -24.75 -2.34 -18.65
N GLN A 167 -23.68 -3.15 -18.62
CA GLN A 167 -23.13 -3.70 -17.37
C GLN A 167 -22.71 -2.58 -16.41
N LEU A 168 -22.03 -1.55 -16.91
CA LEU A 168 -21.65 -0.38 -16.11
C LEU A 168 -22.90 0.35 -15.56
N GLY A 169 -23.95 0.46 -16.36
CA GLY A 169 -25.25 1.01 -15.94
C GLY A 169 -25.96 0.17 -14.88
N ASN A 170 -25.68 -1.12 -14.83
CA ASN A 170 -26.24 -2.12 -13.91
C ASN A 170 -25.32 -2.41 -12.71
N PHE A 171 -24.44 -1.47 -12.32
CA PHE A 171 -23.63 -1.60 -11.11
C PHE A 171 -24.51 -1.89 -9.88
N ARG A 172 -24.15 -2.94 -9.12
CA ARG A 172 -24.90 -3.50 -7.98
C ARG A 172 -26.29 -4.07 -8.33
N ARG A 173 -26.58 -4.29 -9.61
CA ARG A 173 -27.85 -4.86 -10.11
C ARG A 173 -27.56 -6.06 -11.00
N GLU A 174 -27.00 -7.10 -10.40
CA GLU A 174 -26.44 -8.26 -11.11
C GLU A 174 -27.48 -9.07 -11.87
N LEU A 175 -28.75 -9.04 -11.42
CA LEU A 175 -29.89 -9.71 -12.04
C LEU A 175 -30.65 -8.85 -13.05
N ALA A 176 -30.17 -7.65 -13.37
CA ALA A 176 -30.80 -6.80 -14.37
C ALA A 176 -30.61 -7.39 -15.78
N ASP A 177 -31.54 -7.05 -16.68
CA ASP A 177 -31.44 -7.41 -18.10
C ASP A 177 -30.11 -6.90 -18.68
N GLY A 178 -29.41 -7.76 -19.43
CA GLY A 178 -28.07 -7.46 -19.94
C GLY A 178 -26.91 -7.74 -18.96
N GLY A 179 -27.21 -8.20 -17.74
CA GLY A 179 -26.23 -8.50 -16.69
C GLY A 179 -25.73 -7.25 -15.97
N GLY A 180 -25.18 -7.43 -14.77
CA GLY A 180 -24.68 -6.34 -13.94
C GLY A 180 -23.31 -6.62 -13.33
N LEU A 181 -22.86 -5.67 -12.52
CA LEU A 181 -21.56 -5.74 -11.84
C LEU A 181 -21.76 -5.93 -10.34
N SER A 182 -21.03 -6.89 -9.76
CA SER A 182 -21.09 -7.12 -8.31
C SER A 182 -20.58 -5.91 -7.53
N SER A 183 -21.05 -5.75 -6.30
CA SER A 183 -20.65 -4.65 -5.42
C SER A 183 -19.16 -4.62 -5.14
N TYR A 184 -18.55 -5.80 -5.00
CA TYR A 184 -17.16 -6.00 -4.60
C TYR A 184 -16.55 -7.21 -5.33
N PRO A 185 -15.25 -7.50 -5.14
CA PRO A 185 -14.62 -8.68 -5.71
C PRO A 185 -15.28 -9.99 -5.24
N HIS A 186 -16.16 -10.54 -6.07
CA HIS A 186 -16.87 -11.79 -5.80
C HIS A 186 -16.67 -12.75 -6.99
N PRO A 187 -15.65 -13.62 -6.94
CA PRO A 187 -15.38 -14.59 -8.01
C PRO A 187 -16.57 -15.52 -8.30
N TRP A 188 -17.37 -15.85 -7.28
CA TRP A 188 -18.59 -16.64 -7.47
C TRP A 188 -19.62 -15.95 -8.37
N LEU A 189 -19.73 -14.62 -8.25
CA LEU A 189 -20.72 -13.83 -8.99
C LEU A 189 -20.18 -13.36 -10.36
N MET A 190 -18.87 -13.11 -10.46
CA MET A 190 -18.19 -12.73 -11.69
C MET A 190 -16.92 -13.58 -11.90
N PRO A 191 -17.06 -14.86 -12.29
CA PRO A 191 -15.95 -15.82 -12.36
C PRO A 191 -14.88 -15.48 -13.39
N ASP A 192 -15.25 -14.76 -14.44
CA ASP A 192 -14.32 -14.35 -15.51
C ASP A 192 -13.71 -12.97 -15.28
N PHE A 193 -13.92 -12.36 -14.10
CA PHE A 193 -13.43 -11.02 -13.78
C PHE A 193 -12.68 -10.96 -12.44
N TRP A 194 -13.32 -11.38 -11.34
CA TRP A 194 -12.72 -11.29 -10.00
C TRP A 194 -12.01 -12.58 -9.61
N GLN A 195 -10.87 -12.45 -8.93
CA GLN A 195 -10.06 -13.58 -8.49
C GLN A 195 -10.08 -13.79 -6.96
N PHE A 196 -10.01 -12.70 -6.18
CA PHE A 196 -9.85 -12.76 -4.72
C PHE A 196 -10.94 -11.94 -4.02
N PRO A 197 -11.70 -12.52 -3.07
CA PRO A 197 -12.66 -11.78 -2.28
C PRO A 197 -11.98 -11.00 -1.14
N THR A 198 -12.14 -9.68 -1.13
CA THR A 198 -11.36 -8.79 -0.26
C THR A 198 -12.19 -7.80 0.56
N VAL A 199 -13.52 -7.80 0.42
CA VAL A 199 -14.36 -6.79 1.10
C VAL A 199 -14.54 -7.07 2.59
N SER A 200 -14.42 -8.32 3.02
CA SER A 200 -14.29 -8.64 4.45
C SER A 200 -12.89 -8.26 4.88
N MET A 201 -12.79 -7.10 5.52
CA MET A 201 -11.55 -6.50 5.99
C MET A 201 -10.78 -7.50 6.87
N GLY A 202 -9.44 -7.46 6.80
CA GLY A 202 -8.56 -8.36 7.55
C GLY A 202 -8.24 -9.68 6.82
N LEU A 203 -9.16 -10.23 6.04
CA LEU A 203 -8.92 -11.50 5.33
C LEU A 203 -7.93 -11.36 4.17
N SER A 204 -8.03 -10.27 3.40
CA SER A 204 -7.17 -10.03 2.24
C SER A 204 -5.67 -9.99 2.60
N PRO A 205 -5.24 -9.22 3.62
CA PRO A 205 -3.85 -9.20 4.04
C PRO A 205 -3.31 -10.58 4.43
N ILE A 206 -3.96 -11.30 5.35
CA ILE A 206 -3.48 -12.63 5.77
C ILE A 206 -3.47 -13.63 4.62
N MET A 207 -4.51 -13.64 3.77
CA MET A 207 -4.55 -14.51 2.58
C MET A 207 -3.40 -14.20 1.62
N SER A 208 -3.05 -12.93 1.42
CA SER A 208 -1.93 -12.55 0.54
C SER A 208 -0.58 -13.08 1.03
N ILE A 209 -0.35 -13.10 2.36
CA ILE A 209 0.85 -13.68 2.97
C ILE A 209 0.90 -15.18 2.66
N TYR A 210 -0.19 -15.91 2.92
CA TYR A 210 -0.23 -17.35 2.69
C TYR A 210 -0.19 -17.69 1.20
N GLN A 211 -0.74 -16.85 0.31
CA GLN A 211 -0.64 -17.00 -1.14
C GLN A 211 0.80 -16.83 -1.61
N ALA A 212 1.51 -15.79 -1.14
CA ALA A 212 2.91 -15.57 -1.48
C ALA A 212 3.78 -16.75 -1.02
N ARG A 213 3.54 -17.25 0.20
CA ARG A 213 4.18 -18.46 0.73
C ARG A 213 3.83 -19.69 -0.11
N PHE A 214 2.58 -19.85 -0.52
CA PHE A 214 2.14 -20.99 -1.34
C PHE A 214 2.81 -20.98 -2.72
N ASN A 215 2.99 -19.81 -3.34
CA ASN A 215 3.75 -19.66 -4.57
C ASN A 215 5.18 -20.18 -4.39
N ARG A 216 5.89 -19.76 -3.32
CA ARG A 216 7.22 -20.28 -3.00
C ARG A 216 7.21 -21.79 -2.75
N TYR A 217 6.20 -22.30 -2.05
CA TYR A 217 6.05 -23.74 -1.83
C TYR A 217 5.93 -24.53 -3.14
N ILE A 218 5.03 -24.16 -4.05
CA ILE A 218 4.84 -24.89 -5.31
C ILE A 218 6.06 -24.79 -6.23
N GLN A 219 6.77 -23.67 -6.20
CA GLN A 219 8.05 -23.50 -6.91
C GLN A 219 9.13 -24.42 -6.33
N HIS A 220 9.35 -24.40 -5.02
CA HIS A 220 10.35 -25.27 -4.37
C HIS A 220 10.04 -26.76 -4.53
N ARG A 221 8.76 -27.11 -4.69
CA ARG A 221 8.32 -28.49 -4.97
C ARG A 221 8.42 -28.88 -6.43
N GLY A 222 8.83 -27.97 -7.33
CA GLY A 222 8.93 -28.23 -8.76
C GLY A 222 7.58 -28.46 -9.44
N LEU A 223 6.47 -27.99 -8.84
CA LEU A 223 5.12 -28.20 -9.37
C LEU A 223 4.75 -27.14 -10.41
N ARG A 224 5.26 -25.92 -10.25
CA ARG A 224 5.04 -24.80 -11.18
C ARG A 224 6.13 -23.75 -11.01
N ASN A 225 6.58 -23.13 -12.11
CA ASN A 225 7.42 -21.94 -12.01
C ASN A 225 6.55 -20.73 -11.62
N THR A 226 6.86 -20.11 -10.48
CA THR A 226 6.22 -18.88 -9.99
C THR A 226 7.24 -17.79 -9.66
N GLU A 227 8.46 -17.88 -10.19
CA GLU A 227 9.54 -16.95 -9.89
C GLU A 227 9.14 -15.50 -10.22
N ASP A 228 8.50 -15.35 -11.38
CA ASP A 228 7.95 -14.09 -11.86
C ASP A 228 6.55 -13.79 -11.33
N CYS A 229 6.00 -14.51 -10.36
CA CYS A 229 4.66 -14.22 -9.82
C CYS A 229 4.76 -13.34 -8.58
N ARG A 230 4.31 -12.08 -8.66
CA ARG A 230 4.17 -11.20 -7.49
C ARG A 230 2.79 -11.30 -6.89
N VAL A 231 2.71 -11.13 -5.57
CA VAL A 231 1.46 -10.96 -4.83
C VAL A 231 1.40 -9.52 -4.33
N TRP A 232 0.35 -8.80 -4.72
CA TRP A 232 0.11 -7.43 -4.32
C TRP A 232 -1.13 -7.38 -3.44
N ALA A 233 -1.07 -6.72 -2.29
CA ALA A 233 -2.25 -6.47 -1.47
C ALA A 233 -2.40 -4.97 -1.20
N THR A 234 -3.55 -4.41 -1.59
CA THR A 234 -3.88 -3.03 -1.26
C THR A 234 -4.74 -3.02 0.00
N VAL A 235 -4.28 -2.34 1.04
CA VAL A 235 -4.86 -2.39 2.39
C VAL A 235 -5.21 -0.96 2.82
N GLY A 236 -6.34 -0.77 3.51
CA GLY A 236 -6.61 0.53 4.15
C GLY A 236 -5.87 0.66 5.47
N ASP A 237 -5.41 1.85 5.85
CA ASP A 237 -4.90 2.06 7.21
C ASP A 237 -5.95 1.78 8.30
N GLY A 238 -7.24 2.03 8.04
CA GLY A 238 -8.31 1.60 8.94
C GLY A 238 -8.49 0.06 9.01
N GLU A 239 -8.09 -0.68 7.97
CA GLU A 239 -8.15 -2.15 7.93
C GLU A 239 -7.09 -2.81 8.81
N THR A 240 -6.03 -2.09 9.15
CA THR A 240 -4.96 -2.64 10.00
C THR A 240 -5.38 -2.80 11.46
N ASP A 241 -6.53 -2.26 11.86
CA ASP A 241 -7.12 -2.53 13.18
C ASP A 241 -7.72 -3.95 13.28
N GLU A 242 -7.98 -4.64 12.16
CA GLU A 242 -8.42 -6.04 12.17
C GLU A 242 -7.26 -6.94 12.62
N PRO A 243 -7.45 -7.84 13.62
CA PRO A 243 -6.39 -8.71 14.11
C PRO A 243 -5.73 -9.56 13.02
N GLU A 244 -6.51 -10.01 12.04
CA GLU A 244 -6.06 -10.80 10.90
C GLU A 244 -5.09 -10.02 10.01
N THR A 245 -5.24 -8.68 9.92
CA THR A 245 -4.36 -7.85 9.10
C THR A 245 -2.93 -7.92 9.62
N LEU A 246 -2.71 -7.67 10.91
CA LEU A 246 -1.35 -7.57 11.45
C LEU A 246 -0.87 -8.87 12.11
N GLY A 247 -1.76 -9.80 12.46
CA GLY A 247 -1.44 -10.99 13.26
C GLY A 247 -0.46 -11.98 12.62
N ALA A 248 -0.27 -11.93 11.29
CA ALA A 248 0.59 -12.85 10.56
C ALA A 248 1.80 -12.18 9.87
N ILE A 249 2.04 -10.88 10.05
CA ILE A 249 3.10 -10.17 9.30
C ILE A 249 4.50 -10.73 9.57
N THR A 250 4.75 -11.28 10.76
CA THR A 250 6.05 -11.91 11.08
C THR A 250 6.33 -13.16 10.26
N LEU A 251 5.29 -13.85 9.76
CA LEU A 251 5.47 -15.00 8.87
C LEU A 251 6.16 -14.59 7.57
N ALA A 252 5.77 -13.44 7.00
CA ALA A 252 6.36 -12.96 5.75
C ALA A 252 7.86 -12.64 5.90
N GLY A 253 8.25 -11.99 7.02
CA GLY A 253 9.65 -11.74 7.32
C GLY A 253 10.45 -13.03 7.55
N ARG A 254 9.93 -13.98 8.34
CA ARG A 254 10.59 -15.27 8.62
C ARG A 254 10.80 -16.12 7.36
N GLU A 255 9.80 -16.18 6.50
CA GLU A 255 9.83 -16.97 5.25
C GLU A 255 10.49 -16.19 4.10
N LYS A 256 10.94 -14.95 4.34
CA LYS A 256 11.57 -14.05 3.34
C LYS A 256 10.73 -13.94 2.07
N LEU A 257 9.45 -13.61 2.23
CA LEU A 257 8.49 -13.50 1.12
C LEU A 257 8.73 -12.23 0.29
N ASP A 258 9.85 -12.20 -0.42
CA ASP A 258 10.24 -11.15 -1.35
C ASP A 258 9.31 -11.01 -2.57
N ASN A 259 8.40 -11.96 -2.79
CA ASN A 259 7.36 -11.93 -3.81
C ASN A 259 6.04 -11.30 -3.33
N LEU A 260 5.99 -10.80 -2.09
CA LEU A 260 4.84 -10.10 -1.52
C LEU A 260 5.10 -8.60 -1.43
N THR A 261 4.10 -7.79 -1.81
CA THR A 261 4.13 -6.34 -1.59
C THR A 261 2.78 -5.88 -1.07
N TRP A 262 2.80 -5.22 0.09
CA TRP A 262 1.64 -4.53 0.63
C TRP A 262 1.71 -3.06 0.28
N VAL A 263 0.57 -2.51 -0.16
CA VAL A 263 0.39 -1.10 -0.42
C VAL A 263 -0.70 -0.60 0.51
N VAL A 264 -0.29 0.02 1.61
CA VAL A 264 -1.22 0.56 2.62
C VAL A 264 -1.61 1.98 2.22
N ASN A 265 -2.88 2.21 1.94
CA ASN A 265 -3.43 3.51 1.63
C ASN A 265 -3.70 4.28 2.93
N CYS A 266 -2.70 5.04 3.37
CA CYS A 266 -2.76 5.84 4.59
C CYS A 266 -3.43 7.21 4.34
N ASN A 267 -4.75 7.22 4.17
CA ASN A 267 -5.53 8.47 4.10
C ASN A 267 -5.85 9.06 5.50
N LEU A 268 -5.37 8.40 6.56
CA LEU A 268 -5.48 8.73 7.98
C LEU A 268 -6.90 8.56 8.54
N GLN A 269 -7.82 7.97 7.78
CA GLN A 269 -9.25 7.95 8.08
C GLN A 269 -9.87 6.56 7.88
N ARG A 270 -10.76 6.20 8.80
CA ARG A 270 -11.78 5.15 8.64
C ARG A 270 -13.15 5.78 8.41
N LEU A 271 -14.18 4.96 8.29
CA LEU A 271 -15.54 5.40 7.94
C LEU A 271 -16.06 6.51 8.87
N ASP A 272 -15.84 6.36 10.19
CA ASP A 272 -16.42 7.24 11.21
C ASP A 272 -15.40 8.23 11.83
N GLY A 273 -14.22 8.42 11.23
CA GLY A 273 -13.22 9.38 11.72
C GLY A 273 -11.76 8.95 11.52
N PRO A 274 -10.79 9.61 12.17
CA PRO A 274 -9.38 9.26 12.03
C PRO A 274 -9.04 7.89 12.64
N VAL A 275 -8.07 7.19 12.06
CA VAL A 275 -7.58 5.89 12.59
C VAL A 275 -6.86 6.07 13.93
N ARG A 276 -5.97 7.07 14.00
CA ARG A 276 -5.26 7.48 15.22
C ARG A 276 -5.29 9.00 15.35
N GLY A 277 -6.33 9.56 15.97
CA GLY A 277 -6.49 11.02 16.10
C GLY A 277 -5.38 11.72 16.90
N ASN A 278 -4.84 11.05 17.93
CA ASN A 278 -3.79 11.58 18.81
C ASN A 278 -2.41 10.91 18.55
N GLY A 279 -2.27 10.20 17.43
CA GLY A 279 -1.07 9.44 17.11
C GLY A 279 -0.73 9.55 15.62
N LYS A 280 0.24 8.74 15.18
CA LYS A 280 0.71 8.72 13.78
C LYS A 280 0.62 7.30 13.26
N ILE A 281 -0.48 6.93 12.61
CA ILE A 281 -0.71 5.56 12.11
C ILE A 281 0.40 5.07 11.19
N ILE A 282 0.96 5.94 10.34
CA ILE A 282 2.08 5.57 9.47
C ILE A 282 3.32 5.17 10.27
N GLN A 283 3.61 5.88 11.38
CA GLN A 283 4.73 5.54 12.26
C GLN A 283 4.46 4.23 13.01
N GLU A 284 3.24 4.06 13.55
CA GLU A 284 2.81 2.80 14.20
C GLU A 284 3.03 1.61 13.25
N LEU A 285 2.56 1.72 12.00
CA LEU A 285 2.74 0.67 11.00
C LEU A 285 4.22 0.45 10.67
N GLU A 286 4.99 1.50 10.43
CA GLU A 286 6.43 1.40 10.15
C GLU A 286 7.16 0.60 11.23
N GLY A 287 6.92 0.91 12.51
CA GLY A 287 7.56 0.20 13.62
C GLY A 287 7.17 -1.28 13.70
N LEU A 288 5.89 -1.59 13.48
CA LEU A 288 5.40 -2.96 13.46
C LEU A 288 5.98 -3.77 12.28
N PHE A 289 6.00 -3.20 11.08
CA PHE A 289 6.51 -3.87 9.89
C PHE A 289 8.03 -4.05 9.94
N HIS A 290 8.79 -3.03 10.37
CA HIS A 290 10.23 -3.17 10.60
C HIS A 290 10.54 -4.24 11.66
N GLY A 291 9.83 -4.20 12.80
CA GLY A 291 9.97 -5.22 13.85
C GLY A 291 9.62 -6.63 13.36
N ALA A 292 8.74 -6.75 12.36
CA ALA A 292 8.37 -8.02 11.73
C ALA A 292 9.31 -8.45 10.59
N GLY A 293 10.38 -7.70 10.30
CA GLY A 293 11.36 -8.03 9.26
C GLY A 293 10.94 -7.66 7.84
N TRP A 294 10.05 -6.68 7.68
CA TRP A 294 9.67 -6.15 6.37
C TRP A 294 10.58 -4.99 5.94
N ASN A 295 10.71 -4.83 4.63
CA ASN A 295 11.17 -3.59 4.03
C ASN A 295 10.00 -2.60 3.97
N VAL A 296 10.16 -1.41 4.58
CA VAL A 296 9.12 -0.38 4.65
C VAL A 296 9.54 0.80 3.77
N ILE A 297 8.63 1.23 2.89
CA ILE A 297 8.80 2.43 2.05
C ILE A 297 7.61 3.35 2.35
N LYS A 298 7.91 4.53 2.88
CA LYS A 298 6.96 5.64 3.09
C LYS A 298 6.99 6.59 1.90
#